data_AF-A0A3M6HS45-F1
#
_entry.id   AF-A0A3M6HS45-F1
#
_cell.length_a   1.000
_cell.length_b   1.000
_cell.length_c   1.000
_cell.angle_alpha   90.00
_cell.angle_beta   90.00
_cell.angle_gamma   90.00
#
_symmetry.space_group_name_H-M   'P 1'
#
loop_
_entity.id
_entity.type
_entity.pdbx_description
1 polymer ?
#
loop_
_entity_poly.entity_id
_entity_poly.type
_entity_poly.pdbx_seq_one_letter_code
_entity_poly.pdbx_strand_id
1 'polypeptide(L)'
;MRQFERDDELRAAAGDVDAQLRVQRRKDVLSWNSDKRRTALRIATPSWADLAAIEAFYVEARRLTAITGVPHEVDHIVPIQGKRVCGVHVDANLQILTKVENVKKHARFHDQT
;
A
#
# COMPACT_ATOMS: atom_id res chain seq x y z
N MET A 1 12.20 -3.94 10.87
CA MET A 1 11.85 -5.18 11.60
C MET A 1 11.88 -4.95 13.09
N ARG A 2 10.94 -5.56 13.80
CA ARG A 2 10.87 -5.61 15.27
C ARG A 2 11.93 -6.59 15.79
N GLN A 3 12.31 -6.49 17.07
CA GLN A 3 13.37 -7.32 17.66
C GLN A 3 13.10 -8.82 17.48
N PHE A 4 11.88 -9.27 17.83
CA PHE A 4 11.50 -10.68 17.69
C PHE A 4 11.59 -11.19 16.23
N GLU A 5 11.41 -10.30 15.24
CA GLU A 5 11.46 -10.70 13.83
C GLU A 5 12.89 -11.07 13.43
N ARG A 6 13.87 -10.31 13.94
CA ARG A 6 15.30 -10.58 13.77
C ARG A 6 15.73 -11.84 14.53
N ASP A 7 15.23 -12.01 15.75
CA ASP A 7 15.54 -13.18 16.56
C ASP A 7 15.04 -14.47 15.88
N ASP A 8 13.84 -14.43 15.30
CA ASP A 8 13.32 -15.53 14.50
C ASP A 8 14.17 -15.80 13.25
N GLU A 9 14.70 -14.77 12.57
CA GLU A 9 15.59 -14.96 11.43
C GLU A 9 16.91 -15.64 11.83
N LEU A 10 17.49 -15.23 12.97
CA LEU A 10 18.69 -15.86 13.52
C LEU A 10 18.45 -17.33 13.90
N ARG A 11 17.33 -17.63 14.57
CA ARG A 11 16.94 -19.01 14.93
C ARG A 11 16.67 -19.86 13.69
N ALA A 12 15.98 -19.29 12.69
CA ALA A 12 15.72 -19.98 11.42
C ALA A 12 17.04 -20.32 10.69
N ALA A 13 18.01 -19.39 10.69
CA ALA A 13 19.34 -19.61 10.15
C ALA A 13 20.15 -20.67 10.93
N ALA A 14 19.91 -20.79 12.23
CA ALA A 14 20.46 -21.85 13.08
C ALA A 14 19.77 -23.22 12.91
N GLY A 15 18.74 -23.32 12.06
CA GLY A 15 18.04 -24.58 11.77
C GLY A 15 16.79 -24.86 12.60
N ASP A 16 16.32 -23.89 13.40
CA ASP A 16 15.05 -24.02 14.13
C ASP A 16 13.87 -24.05 13.14
N VAL A 17 13.21 -25.21 13.06
CA VAL A 17 12.11 -25.46 12.12
C VAL A 17 10.91 -24.55 12.37
N ASP A 18 10.56 -24.31 13.64
CA ASP A 18 9.43 -23.45 13.97
C ASP A 18 9.73 -21.99 13.58
N ALA A 19 10.96 -21.55 13.79
CA ALA A 19 11.42 -20.24 13.36
C ALA A 19 11.40 -20.11 11.83
N GLN A 20 11.84 -21.14 11.09
CA GLN A 20 11.75 -21.19 9.62
C GLN A 20 10.30 -21.06 9.14
N LEU A 21 9.37 -21.80 9.75
CA LEU A 21 7.94 -21.71 9.43
C LEU A 21 7.38 -20.31 9.72
N ARG A 22 7.76 -19.69 10.84
CA ARG A 22 7.35 -18.30 11.16
C ARG A 22 7.90 -17.28 10.17
N VAL A 23 9.16 -17.42 9.75
CA VAL A 23 9.77 -16.56 8.72
C VAL A 23 9.06 -16.75 7.39
N GLN A 24 8.84 -18.00 6.96
CA GLN A 24 8.19 -18.32 5.70
C GLN A 24 6.76 -17.78 5.65
N ARG A 25 5.96 -18.04 6.70
CA ARG A 25 4.59 -17.52 6.80
C ARG A 25 4.54 -16.00 6.69
N ARG A 26 5.49 -15.28 7.28
CA ARG A 26 5.57 -13.81 7.16
C ARG A 26 5.80 -13.39 5.71
N LYS A 27 6.71 -14.06 4.99
CA LYS A 27 6.95 -13.82 3.56
C LYS A 27 5.70 -14.11 2.73
N ASP A 28 5.02 -15.22 3.01
CA ASP A 28 3.80 -15.61 2.29
C ASP A 28 2.69 -14.58 2.47
N VAL A 29 2.46 -14.12 3.70
CA VAL A 29 1.46 -13.07 4.01
C VAL A 29 1.80 -11.75 3.30
N LEU A 30 3.07 -11.37 3.26
CA LEU A 30 3.51 -10.15 2.56
C LEU A 30 3.28 -10.28 1.03
N SER A 31 3.61 -11.44 0.45
CA SER A 31 3.36 -11.72 -0.97
C SER A 31 1.87 -11.65 -1.27
N TRP A 32 1.04 -12.33 -0.48
CA TRP A 32 -0.41 -12.36 -0.65
C TRP A 32 -1.03 -10.96 -0.57
N ASN A 33 -0.60 -10.12 0.38
CA ASN A 33 -1.07 -8.74 0.48
C ASN A 33 -0.66 -7.89 -0.74
N SER A 34 0.56 -8.08 -1.24
CA SER A 34 1.04 -7.40 -2.46
C SER A 34 0.21 -7.80 -3.68
N ASP A 35 -0.01 -9.10 -3.87
CA ASP A 35 -0.79 -9.64 -4.98
C ASP A 35 -2.26 -9.21 -4.94
N LYS A 36 -2.85 -9.21 -3.74
CA LYS A 36 -4.21 -8.71 -3.51
C LYS A 36 -4.33 -7.23 -3.89
N ARG A 37 -3.38 -6.39 -3.48
CA ARG A 37 -3.36 -4.96 -3.84
C ARG A 37 -3.20 -4.78 -5.35
N ARG A 38 -2.24 -5.47 -5.97
CA ARG A 38 -1.99 -5.41 -7.41
C ARG A 38 -3.23 -5.81 -8.22
N THR A 39 -3.89 -6.88 -7.81
CA THR A 39 -5.10 -7.37 -8.46
C THR A 39 -6.24 -6.37 -8.33
N ALA A 40 -6.44 -5.79 -7.14
CA ALA A 40 -7.46 -4.77 -6.91
C ALA A 40 -7.24 -3.52 -7.79
N LEU A 41 -6.00 -3.03 -7.88
CA LEU A 41 -5.65 -1.91 -8.76
C LEU A 41 -5.94 -2.24 -10.22
N ARG A 42 -5.50 -3.42 -10.70
CA ARG A 42 -5.73 -3.85 -12.08
C ARG A 42 -7.21 -3.91 -12.43
N ILE A 43 -8.05 -4.44 -11.54
CA ILE A 43 -9.50 -4.51 -11.74
C ILE A 43 -10.12 -3.11 -11.74
N ALA A 44 -9.63 -2.21 -10.86
CA ALA A 44 -10.14 -0.87 -10.74
C ALA A 44 -9.62 0.10 -11.81
N THR A 45 -8.63 -0.29 -12.62
CA THR A 45 -8.04 0.56 -13.67
C THR A 45 -8.86 0.40 -14.96
N PRO A 46 -9.68 1.39 -15.34
CA PRO A 46 -10.41 1.33 -16.60
C PRO A 46 -9.48 1.49 -17.81
N SER A 47 -9.93 1.06 -18.98
CA SER A 47 -9.16 1.16 -20.24
C SER A 47 -8.86 2.59 -20.68
N TRP A 48 -9.66 3.55 -20.21
CA TRP A 48 -9.50 4.98 -20.51
C TRP A 48 -8.66 5.72 -19.47
N ALA A 49 -8.11 5.04 -18.45
CA ALA A 49 -7.27 5.68 -17.45
C ALA A 49 -6.00 6.27 -18.10
N ASP A 50 -5.67 7.51 -17.73
CA ASP A 50 -4.40 8.12 -18.11
C ASP A 50 -3.27 7.60 -17.21
N LEU A 51 -2.54 6.60 -17.71
CA LEU A 51 -1.44 5.98 -16.98
C LEU A 51 -0.27 6.94 -16.74
N ALA A 52 -0.06 7.91 -17.62
CA ALA A 52 1.01 8.90 -17.47
C ALA A 52 0.66 9.91 -16.37
N ALA A 53 -0.61 10.35 -16.33
CA ALA A 53 -1.10 11.19 -15.23
C ALA A 53 -1.03 10.47 -13.88
N ILE A 54 -1.40 9.18 -13.82
CA ILE A 54 -1.24 8.36 -12.62
C ILE A 54 0.24 8.27 -12.19
N GLU A 55 1.15 8.03 -13.13
CA GLU A 55 2.59 7.99 -12.83
C GLU A 55 3.10 9.32 -12.28
N ALA A 56 2.61 10.45 -12.78
CA ALA A 56 2.96 11.77 -12.28
C ALA A 56 2.64 11.95 -10.78
N PHE A 57 1.54 11.38 -10.27
CA PHE A 57 1.24 11.37 -8.83
C PHE A 57 2.29 10.59 -8.03
N TYR A 58 2.76 9.45 -8.52
CA TYR A 58 3.81 8.67 -7.84
C TYR A 58 5.16 9.37 -7.85
N VAL A 59 5.50 10.03 -8.96
CA VAL A 59 6.70 10.88 -9.05
C VAL A 59 6.61 12.03 -8.06
N GLU A 60 5.47 12.70 -8.01
CA GLU A 60 5.26 13.84 -7.12
C GLU A 60 5.27 13.44 -5.65
N ALA A 61 4.69 12.30 -5.27
CA ALA A 61 4.76 11.77 -3.91
C ALA A 61 6.21 11.49 -3.48
N ARG A 62 7.04 10.95 -4.38
CA ARG A 62 8.48 10.76 -4.11
C ARG A 62 9.21 12.10 -3.98
N ARG A 63 8.90 13.07 -4.84
CA ARG A 63 9.47 14.43 -4.80
C ARG A 63 9.14 15.12 -3.47
N LEU A 64 7.87 15.11 -3.06
CA LEU A 64 7.41 15.66 -1.79
C LEU A 64 8.07 14.98 -0.60
N THR A 65 8.23 13.65 -0.66
CA THR A 65 8.97 12.92 0.38
C THR A 65 10.42 13.42 0.50
N ALA A 66 11.11 13.60 -0.62
CA ALA A 66 12.49 14.04 -0.63
C ALA A 66 12.64 15.48 -0.11
N ILE A 67 11.71 16.37 -0.46
CA ILE A 67 11.77 17.79 -0.10
C ILE A 67 11.38 18.04 1.36
N THR A 68 10.34 17.35 1.84
CA THR A 68 9.79 17.59 3.19
C THR A 68 10.45 16.72 4.26
N GLY A 69 11.13 15.65 3.88
CA GLY A 69 11.61 14.61 4.81
C GLY A 69 10.49 13.76 5.42
N VAL A 70 9.23 14.01 5.06
CA VAL A 70 8.07 13.25 5.55
C VAL A 70 7.65 12.26 4.47
N PRO A 71 7.46 10.97 4.77
CA PRO A 71 6.96 10.02 3.77
C PRO A 71 5.58 10.41 3.24
N HIS A 72 5.46 10.55 1.92
CA HIS A 72 4.21 10.78 1.19
C HIS A 72 3.85 9.55 0.34
N GLU A 73 2.56 9.27 0.24
CA GLU A 73 2.00 8.14 -0.49
C GLU A 73 0.82 8.58 -1.36
N VAL A 74 0.65 7.92 -2.51
CA VAL A 74 -0.53 8.09 -3.36
C VAL A 74 -1.69 7.30 -2.76
N ASP A 75 -2.80 7.99 -2.52
CA ASP A 75 -4.05 7.45 -1.98
C ASP A 75 -5.22 7.71 -2.95
N HIS A 76 -6.29 6.94 -2.79
CA HIS A 76 -7.51 7.08 -3.58
C HIS A 76 -8.56 7.87 -2.78
N ILE A 77 -9.05 9.00 -3.32
CA ILE A 77 -10.08 9.84 -2.68
C ILE A 77 -11.31 8.98 -2.35
N VAL A 78 -11.85 8.31 -3.37
CA VAL A 78 -12.81 7.22 -3.23
C VAL A 78 -12.06 5.89 -3.14
N PRO A 79 -12.14 5.15 -2.02
CA PRO A 79 -11.36 3.93 -1.83
C PRO A 79 -11.78 2.84 -2.81
N ILE A 80 -10.81 2.14 -3.40
CA ILE A 80 -11.07 1.00 -4.30
C ILE A 80 -11.76 -0.16 -3.56
N GLN A 81 -11.38 -0.39 -2.31
CA GLN A 81 -11.90 -1.48 -1.47
C GLN A 81 -12.67 -0.93 -0.26
N GLY A 82 -13.52 0.08 -0.49
CA GLY A 82 -14.39 0.63 0.55
C GLY A 82 -15.53 -0.32 0.93
N LYS A 83 -16.05 -0.17 2.16
CA LYS A 83 -17.21 -0.98 2.61
C LYS A 83 -18.52 -0.58 1.94
N ARG A 84 -18.65 0.70 1.58
CA ARG A 84 -19.89 1.31 1.04
C ARG A 84 -19.79 1.73 -0.42
N VAL A 85 -18.57 2.03 -0.89
CA VAL A 85 -18.29 2.55 -2.22
C VAL A 85 -17.00 1.91 -2.75
N CYS A 86 -16.89 1.83 -4.07
CA CYS A 86 -15.69 1.41 -4.78
C CYS A 86 -15.30 2.48 -5.81
N GLY A 87 -14.11 3.06 -5.63
CA GLY A 87 -13.52 3.98 -6.60
C GLY A 87 -12.78 3.26 -7.72
N VAL A 88 -12.54 3.98 -8.82
CA VAL A 88 -11.69 3.53 -9.92
C VAL A 88 -10.26 4.08 -9.79
N HIS A 89 -9.28 3.40 -10.36
CA HIS A 89 -7.89 3.85 -10.35
C HIS A 89 -7.60 4.76 -11.55
N VAL A 90 -7.86 6.05 -11.36
CA VAL A 90 -7.70 7.13 -12.35
C VAL A 90 -7.15 8.36 -11.66
N ASP A 91 -6.46 9.22 -12.39
CA ASP A 91 -5.83 10.46 -11.92
C ASP A 91 -6.80 11.35 -11.12
N ALA A 92 -8.03 11.52 -11.60
CA ALA A 92 -9.07 12.30 -10.91
C ALA A 92 -9.51 11.71 -9.56
N ASN A 93 -9.20 10.44 -9.27
CA ASN A 93 -9.46 9.79 -7.99
C ASN A 93 -8.20 9.65 -7.12
N LEU A 94 -7.06 10.23 -7.52
CA LEU A 94 -5.82 10.19 -6.77
C LEU A 94 -5.60 11.47 -5.96
N GLN A 95 -4.97 11.31 -4.81
CA GLN A 95 -4.46 12.40 -3.99
C GLN A 95 -3.12 11.96 -3.36
N ILE A 96 -2.31 12.94 -2.95
CA ILE A 96 -1.08 12.67 -2.22
C ILE A 96 -1.31 13.03 -0.75
N LEU A 97 -1.09 12.06 0.12
CA LEU A 97 -1.18 12.23 1.57
C LEU A 97 0.16 11.91 2.20
N THR A 98 0.44 12.47 3.38
CA THR A 98 1.51 11.89 4.20
C THR A 98 1.14 10.46 4.57
N LYS A 99 2.14 9.61 4.80
CA LYS A 99 1.93 8.22 5.23
C LYS A 99 1.06 8.13 6.49
N VAL A 100 1.22 9.08 7.41
CA VAL A 100 0.43 9.14 8.65
C VAL A 100 -1.05 9.41 8.33
N GLU A 101 -1.34 10.36 7.45
CA GLU A 101 -2.70 10.67 7.02
C GLU A 101 -3.32 9.52 6.23
N ASN A 102 -2.57 8.90 5.32
CA ASN A 102 -3.04 7.75 4.54
C ASN A 102 -3.43 6.57 5.45
N VAL A 103 -2.58 6.24 6.43
CA VAL A 103 -2.87 5.21 7.44
C VAL A 103 -4.10 5.57 8.26
N LYS A 104 -4.24 6.83 8.68
CA LYS A 104 -5.43 7.30 9.38
C LYS A 104 -6.66 7.15 8.49
N LYS A 105 -6.63 7.58 7.24
CA LYS A 105 -7.78 7.50 6.32
C LYS A 105 -8.24 6.06 6.10
N HIS A 106 -7.31 5.14 5.84
CA HIS A 106 -7.62 3.75 5.47
C HIS A 106 -8.60 3.70 4.27
N ALA A 107 -9.40 2.66 4.14
CA ALA A 107 -10.47 2.54 3.17
C ALA A 107 -11.75 3.34 3.53
N ARG A 108 -11.63 4.47 4.25
CA ARG A 108 -12.77 5.33 4.57
C ARG A 108 -13.02 6.32 3.45
N PHE A 109 -14.29 6.46 3.09
CA PHE A 109 -14.79 7.54 2.25
C PHE A 109 -15.51 8.53 3.17
N HIS A 110 -15.00 9.75 3.22
CA HIS A 110 -15.65 10.85 3.93
C HIS A 110 -16.64 11.50 2.98
N ASP A 111 -17.92 11.22 3.21
CA ASP A 111 -19.00 11.88 2.50
C ASP A 111 -19.05 13.33 2.98
N GLN A 112 -19.01 14.28 2.06
CA GLN A 112 -19.27 15.68 2.37
C GLN A 112 -20.79 15.86 2.33
N THR A 113 -21.47 15.36 3.37
CA THR A 113 -22.88 15.70 3.65
C THR A 113 -23.00 17.07 4.27
#